data_AF-A0A9D9WXP7-F1
#
_entry.id   AF-A0A9D9WXP7-F1
#
_cell.length_a   1.000
_cell.length_b   1.000
_cell.length_c   1.000
_cell.angle_alpha   90.00
_cell.angle_beta   90.00
_cell.angle_gamma   90.00
#
_symmetry.space_group_name_H-M   'P 1'
#
loop_
_entity.id
_entity.type
_entity.pdbx_description
1 polymer ?
#
loop_
_entity_poly.entity_id
_entity_poly.type
_entity_poly.pdbx_seq_one_letter_code
_entity_poly.pdbx_strand_id
1 'polypeptide(L)'
;LMWPKIEYEQDGLMLAASHAIGRNAIIDEEVATFLGDLLQARYPAFMAARYGCTPDMDGVSVIEHIAARRGYRIKGGTPDFEKAAFTLLQDYRDGAIGRVSLETPESRAQMLAQARAAKAAKLARPDQVEPTDTTSED
;
A
#
# COMPACT_ATOMS: atom_id res chain seq x y z
N LEU A 1 -13.13 26.44 4.09
CA LEU A 1 -13.43 25.49 2.99
C LEU A 1 -13.14 24.08 3.48
N MET A 2 -14.08 23.14 3.32
CA MET A 2 -13.81 21.71 3.53
C MET A 2 -13.25 21.14 2.23
N TRP A 3 -12.29 20.23 2.35
CA TRP A 3 -11.70 19.57 1.18
C TRP A 3 -12.73 18.64 0.51
N PRO A 4 -12.68 18.47 -0.82
CA PRO A 4 -13.52 17.49 -1.50
C PRO A 4 -13.20 16.08 -0.98
N LYS A 5 -14.24 15.23 -0.90
CA LYS A 5 -14.08 13.83 -0.49
C LYS A 5 -13.21 13.09 -1.51
N ILE A 6 -12.27 12.28 -1.02
CA ILE A 6 -11.49 11.36 -1.85
C ILE A 6 -12.44 10.28 -2.40
N GLU A 7 -12.53 10.17 -3.73
CA GLU A 7 -13.44 9.24 -4.40
C GLU A 7 -12.86 7.82 -4.47
N TYR A 8 -11.55 7.70 -4.72
CA TYR A 8 -10.86 6.42 -4.93
C TYR A 8 -9.88 6.13 -3.80
N GLU A 9 -9.94 4.93 -3.23
CA GLU A 9 -9.06 4.50 -2.14
C GLU A 9 -7.57 4.60 -2.49
N GLN A 10 -7.22 4.23 -3.73
CA GLN A 10 -5.86 4.33 -4.25
C GLN A 10 -5.30 5.76 -4.20
N ASP A 11 -6.15 6.78 -4.37
CA ASP A 11 -5.73 8.18 -4.25
C ASP A 11 -5.33 8.50 -2.81
N GLY A 12 -6.06 7.96 -1.82
CA GLY A 12 -5.73 8.08 -0.41
C GLY A 12 -4.38 7.44 -0.07
N LEU A 13 -4.13 6.23 -0.56
CA LEU A 13 -2.86 5.51 -0.36
C LEU A 13 -1.68 6.24 -1.03
N MET A 14 -1.86 6.77 -2.24
CA MET A 14 -0.83 7.56 -2.92
C MET A 14 -0.50 8.85 -2.18
N LEU A 15 -1.52 9.57 -1.69
CA LEU A 15 -1.35 10.77 -0.87
C LEU A 15 -0.62 10.46 0.45
N ALA A 16 -0.94 9.34 1.09
CA ALA A 16 -0.27 8.90 2.31
C ALA A 16 1.20 8.54 2.05
N ALA A 17 1.47 7.77 0.98
CA ALA A 17 2.83 7.39 0.59
C ALA A 17 3.69 8.64 0.34
N SER A 18 3.17 9.63 -0.40
CA SER A 18 3.84 10.89 -0.70
C SER A 18 3.91 11.90 0.46
N HIS A 19 3.42 11.54 1.65
CA HIS A 19 3.36 12.42 2.82
C HIS A 19 2.51 13.69 2.62
N ALA A 20 1.51 13.64 1.74
CA ALA A 20 0.59 14.75 1.48
C ALA A 20 -0.59 14.80 2.48
N ILE A 21 -0.84 13.70 3.20
CA ILE A 21 -1.80 13.63 4.30
C ILE A 21 -1.11 13.14 5.58
N GLY A 22 -1.64 13.56 6.74
CA GLY A 22 -1.04 13.28 8.04
C GLY A 22 -1.07 11.79 8.40
N ARG A 23 0.00 11.31 9.06
CA ARG A 23 0.18 9.91 9.46
C ARG A 23 -0.94 9.35 10.34
N ASN A 24 -1.65 10.19 11.10
CA ASN A 24 -2.75 9.74 11.94
C ASN A 24 -4.03 9.39 11.15
N ALA A 25 -4.05 9.64 9.84
CA ALA A 25 -5.21 9.39 8.99
C ALA A 25 -5.27 7.97 8.42
N ILE A 26 -4.18 7.20 8.53
CA ILE A 26 -4.01 5.92 7.83
C ILE A 26 -3.00 5.03 8.57
N ILE A 27 -3.04 3.73 8.36
CA ILE A 27 -2.10 2.76 8.95
C ILE A 27 -0.84 2.69 8.07
N ASP A 28 0.34 2.96 8.65
CA ASP A 28 1.60 3.05 7.90
C ASP A 28 1.95 1.71 7.21
N GLU A 29 1.62 0.57 7.82
CA GLU A 29 1.81 -0.76 7.24
C GLU A 29 0.97 -0.99 5.98
N GLU A 30 -0.27 -0.49 5.93
CA GLU A 30 -1.13 -0.61 4.74
C GLU A 30 -0.55 0.22 3.59
N VAL A 31 -0.09 1.43 3.87
CA VAL A 31 0.56 2.29 2.86
C VAL A 31 1.88 1.68 2.39
N ALA A 32 2.67 1.15 3.32
CA ALA A 32 3.94 0.51 2.98
C ALA A 32 3.72 -0.74 2.15
N THR A 33 2.67 -1.51 2.41
CA THR A 33 2.30 -2.69 1.62
C THR A 33 1.93 -2.28 0.20
N PHE A 34 1.01 -1.31 0.06
CA PHE A 34 0.65 -0.74 -1.25
C PHE A 34 1.87 -0.21 -2.01
N LEU A 35 2.75 0.53 -1.34
CA LEU A 35 3.96 1.06 -1.94
C LEU A 35 4.91 -0.06 -2.35
N GLY A 36 5.08 -1.09 -1.51
CA GLY A 36 5.90 -2.26 -1.79
C GLY A 36 5.45 -2.99 -3.05
N ASP A 37 4.14 -3.24 -3.20
CA ASP A 37 3.55 -3.84 -4.40
C ASP A 37 3.83 -2.99 -5.64
N LEU A 38 3.59 -1.68 -5.54
CA LEU A 38 3.79 -0.74 -6.65
C LEU A 38 5.25 -0.71 -7.09
N LEU A 39 6.18 -0.65 -6.13
CA LEU A 39 7.61 -0.59 -6.40
C LEU A 39 8.12 -1.91 -6.98
N GLN A 40 7.62 -3.06 -6.52
CA GLN A 40 7.97 -4.36 -7.09
C GLN A 40 7.44 -4.54 -8.51
N ALA A 41 6.20 -4.10 -8.77
CA ALA A 41 5.61 -4.21 -10.09
C ALA A 41 6.28 -3.29 -11.13
N ARG A 42 6.70 -2.08 -10.72
CA ARG A 42 7.14 -1.04 -11.67
C ARG A 42 8.64 -0.75 -11.63
N TYR A 43 9.29 -0.95 -10.50
CA TYR A 43 10.69 -0.60 -10.26
C TYR A 43 11.47 -1.73 -9.55
N PRO A 44 11.35 -3.01 -9.97
CA PRO A 44 11.97 -4.14 -9.26
C PRO A 44 13.50 -4.01 -9.17
N ALA A 45 14.13 -3.38 -10.18
CA ALA A 45 15.57 -3.12 -10.16
C ALA A 45 15.99 -2.19 -9.02
N PHE A 46 15.16 -1.20 -8.65
CA PHE A 46 15.45 -0.29 -7.54
C PHE A 46 15.28 -1.00 -6.19
N MET A 47 14.27 -1.85 -6.07
CA MET A 47 14.05 -2.67 -4.87
C MET A 47 15.19 -3.67 -4.66
N ALA A 48 15.62 -4.34 -5.73
CA ALA A 48 16.81 -5.19 -5.73
C ALA A 48 18.08 -4.42 -5.35
N ALA A 49 18.29 -3.22 -5.89
CA ALA A 49 19.46 -2.40 -5.56
C ALA A 49 19.46 -1.91 -4.10
N ARG A 50 18.32 -1.42 -3.59
CA ARG A 50 18.21 -0.83 -2.24
C ARG A 50 18.18 -1.89 -1.14
N TYR A 51 17.39 -2.94 -1.32
CA TYR A 51 17.10 -3.94 -0.29
C TYR A 51 17.45 -5.37 -0.69
N GLY A 52 17.92 -5.62 -1.92
CA GLY A 52 18.16 -6.99 -2.38
C GLY A 52 16.87 -7.81 -2.45
N CYS A 53 15.73 -7.18 -2.74
CA CYS A 53 14.48 -7.88 -3.00
C CYS A 53 14.61 -8.74 -4.26
N THR A 54 13.98 -9.91 -4.25
CA THR A 54 13.82 -10.74 -5.43
C THR A 54 12.58 -10.30 -6.22
N PRO A 55 12.49 -10.63 -7.52
CA PRO A 55 11.24 -10.50 -8.25
C PRO A 55 10.09 -11.23 -7.53
N ASP A 56 8.86 -10.80 -7.80
CA ASP A 56 7.60 -11.45 -7.37
C ASP A 56 7.29 -11.41 -5.86
N MET A 57 8.11 -10.74 -5.03
CA MET A 57 7.71 -10.44 -3.66
C MET A 57 6.53 -9.46 -3.66
N ASP A 58 5.48 -9.77 -2.89
CA ASP A 58 4.40 -8.83 -2.59
C ASP A 58 4.84 -7.80 -1.53
N GLY A 59 4.00 -6.78 -1.32
CA GLY A 59 4.28 -5.66 -0.42
C GLY A 59 4.53 -6.10 1.01
N VAL A 60 3.81 -7.12 1.49
CA VAL A 60 4.02 -7.69 2.83
C VAL A 60 5.39 -8.34 2.92
N SER A 61 5.72 -9.19 1.95
CA SER A 61 7.02 -9.88 1.87
C SER A 61 8.17 -8.88 1.76
N VAL A 62 7.98 -7.75 1.08
CA VAL A 62 8.96 -6.65 1.04
C VAL A 62 9.22 -6.09 2.44
N ILE A 63 8.18 -5.82 3.23
CA ILE A 63 8.31 -5.30 4.60
C ILE A 63 9.03 -6.32 5.48
N GLU A 64 8.63 -7.59 5.42
CA GLU A 64 9.28 -8.68 6.17
C GLU A 64 10.77 -8.80 5.82
N HIS A 65 11.10 -8.72 4.54
CA HIS A 65 12.48 -8.78 4.05
C HIS A 65 13.30 -7.59 4.52
N ILE A 66 12.72 -6.38 4.53
CA ILE A 66 13.39 -5.18 5.08
C ILE A 66 13.66 -5.37 6.57
N ALA A 67 12.69 -5.88 7.33
CA ALA A 67 12.85 -6.15 8.76
C ALA A 67 14.00 -7.14 9.00
N ALA A 68 14.01 -8.25 8.27
CA ALA A 68 15.05 -9.27 8.35
C ALA A 68 16.44 -8.70 7.98
N ARG A 69 16.54 -8.00 6.85
CA ARG A 69 17.79 -7.46 6.33
C ARG A 69 18.41 -6.41 7.25
N ARG A 70 17.59 -5.56 7.87
CA ARG A 70 18.05 -4.50 8.77
C ARG A 70 18.13 -4.93 10.24
N GLY A 71 17.75 -6.17 10.54
CA GLY A 71 17.73 -6.68 11.91
C GLY A 71 16.72 -5.97 12.81
N TYR A 72 15.63 -5.46 12.24
CA TYR A 72 14.56 -4.82 13.01
C TYR A 72 13.80 -5.87 13.81
N ARG A 73 13.92 -5.78 15.12
CA ARG A 73 13.32 -6.69 16.08
C ARG A 73 12.81 -5.93 17.29
N ILE A 74 11.65 -6.34 17.78
CA ILE A 74 11.12 -5.88 19.07
C ILE A 74 11.69 -6.72 20.22
N LYS A 75 11.35 -6.35 21.46
CA LYS A 75 11.73 -7.11 22.65
C LYS A 75 11.19 -8.54 22.54
N GLY A 76 12.06 -9.53 22.73
CA GLY A 76 11.73 -10.95 22.55
C GLY A 76 12.19 -11.54 21.20
N GLY A 77 12.73 -10.72 20.30
CA GLY A 77 13.37 -11.20 19.06
C GLY A 77 12.45 -11.32 17.84
N THR A 78 11.14 -11.09 18.02
CA THR A 78 10.17 -11.03 16.92
C THR A 78 10.50 -9.87 15.96
N PRO A 79 10.33 -10.04 14.64
CA PRO A 79 10.50 -8.95 13.68
C PRO A 79 9.66 -7.72 14.01
N ASP A 80 10.23 -6.54 13.76
CA ASP A 80 9.57 -5.24 13.94
C ASP A 80 9.11 -4.71 12.56
N PHE A 81 7.87 -5.03 12.19
CA PHE A 81 7.28 -4.68 10.89
C PHE A 81 6.87 -3.22 10.79
N GLU A 82 6.41 -2.62 11.89
CA GLU A 82 6.07 -1.19 11.95
C GLU A 82 7.29 -0.34 11.58
N LYS A 83 8.45 -0.65 12.17
CA LYS A 83 9.71 0.03 11.85
C LYS A 83 10.17 -0.22 10.42
N ALA A 84 9.95 -1.42 9.90
CA ALA A 84 10.29 -1.76 8.51
C ALA A 84 9.41 -1.01 7.51
N ALA A 85 8.09 -0.96 7.75
CA ALA A 85 7.12 -0.18 6.98
C ALA A 85 7.47 1.31 6.98
N PHE A 86 7.73 1.88 8.16
CA PHE A 86 8.18 3.26 8.29
C PHE A 86 9.46 3.52 7.49
N THR A 87 10.43 2.60 7.55
CA THR A 87 11.70 2.72 6.82
C THR A 87 11.49 2.70 5.31
N LEU A 88 10.60 1.85 4.79
CA LEU A 88 10.26 1.80 3.36
C LEU A 88 9.65 3.13 2.92
N LEU A 89 8.66 3.65 3.67
CA LEU A 89 8.01 4.91 3.37
C LEU A 89 9.00 6.08 3.41
N GLN A 90 9.90 6.10 4.40
CA GLN A 90 10.90 7.15 4.54
C GLN A 90 11.93 7.10 3.41
N ASP A 91 12.47 5.93 3.09
CA ASP A 91 13.42 5.76 1.99
C ASP A 91 12.78 6.16 0.63
N TYR A 92 11.48 5.94 0.45
CA TYR A 92 10.73 6.45 -0.71
C TYR A 92 10.64 7.98 -0.72
N ARG A 93 10.21 8.59 0.39
CA ARG A 93 10.02 10.05 0.53
C ARG A 93 11.33 10.83 0.37
N ASP A 94 12.42 10.28 0.87
CA ASP A 94 13.75 10.89 0.77
C ASP A 94 14.42 10.65 -0.59
N GLY A 95 13.78 9.87 -1.48
CA GLY A 95 14.32 9.51 -2.78
C GLY A 95 15.48 8.50 -2.73
N ALA A 96 15.72 7.86 -1.58
CA ALA A 96 16.79 6.89 -1.38
C ALA A 96 16.60 5.60 -2.20
N ILE A 97 15.37 5.28 -2.59
CA ILE A 97 15.05 4.18 -3.51
C ILE A 97 15.40 4.56 -4.96
N GLY A 98 15.32 5.85 -5.31
CA GLY A 98 15.55 6.37 -6.65
C GLY A 98 14.43 7.30 -7.11
N ARG A 99 14.52 7.74 -8.38
CA ARG A 99 13.48 8.59 -9.00
C ARG A 99 12.30 7.73 -9.43
N VAL A 100 11.22 7.78 -8.66
CA VAL A 100 10.00 7.00 -8.87
C VAL A 100 8.78 7.90 -9.02
N SER A 101 7.79 7.42 -9.77
CA SER A 101 6.47 8.06 -9.87
C SER A 101 5.38 7.06 -9.50
N LEU A 102 4.45 7.45 -8.63
CA LEU A 102 3.34 6.59 -8.16
C LEU A 102 2.30 6.32 -9.25
N GLU A 103 2.17 7.20 -10.24
CA GLU A 103 1.27 7.01 -11.38
C GLU A 103 1.88 7.55 -12.68
N THR A 104 1.26 7.15 -13.79
CA THR A 104 1.43 7.73 -15.13
C THR A 104 0.04 8.02 -15.71
N PRO A 105 -0.08 8.82 -16.79
CA PRO A 105 -1.36 9.02 -17.47
C PRO A 105 -2.05 7.70 -17.84
N GLU A 106 -1.28 6.70 -18.26
CA GLU A 106 -1.78 5.37 -18.64
C GLU A 106 -2.28 4.60 -17.42
N SER A 107 -1.52 4.56 -16.32
CA SER A 107 -1.96 3.86 -15.10
C SER A 107 -3.21 4.52 -14.50
N ARG A 108 -3.31 5.85 -14.58
CA ARG A 108 -4.50 6.60 -14.14
C ARG A 108 -5.71 6.23 -14.99
N ALA A 109 -5.55 6.22 -16.32
CA ALA A 109 -6.65 5.85 -17.22
C ALA A 109 -7.14 4.43 -16.96
N GLN A 110 -6.23 3.48 -16.71
CA GLN A 110 -6.56 2.10 -16.37
C GLN A 110 -7.33 2.00 -15.04
N MET A 111 -6.86 2.68 -13.99
CA MET A 111 -7.53 2.70 -12.69
C MET A 111 -8.96 3.27 -12.80
N LEU A 112 -9.13 4.38 -13.51
CA LEU A 112 -10.45 4.97 -13.73
C LEU A 112 -11.38 4.05 -14.53
N ALA A 113 -10.85 3.34 -15.53
CA ALA A 113 -11.63 2.35 -16.28
C ALA A 113 -12.06 1.17 -15.39
N GLN A 114 -11.15 0.66 -14.56
CA GLN A 114 -11.44 -0.41 -13.60
C GLN A 114 -12.50 0.03 -12.57
N ALA A 115 -12.37 1.25 -12.02
CA ALA A 115 -13.33 1.79 -11.07
C ALA A 115 -14.73 1.94 -11.68
N ARG A 116 -14.82 2.41 -12.94
CA ARG A 116 -16.10 2.49 -13.68
C ARG A 116 -16.71 1.10 -13.90
N ALA A 117 -15.90 0.12 -14.28
CA ALA A 117 -16.35 -1.26 -14.48
C ALA A 117 -16.84 -1.89 -13.17
N ALA A 118 -16.11 -1.72 -12.07
CA ALA A 118 -16.49 -2.22 -10.75
C ALA A 118 -17.81 -1.58 -10.27
N LYS A 119 -17.98 -0.28 -10.47
CA LYS A 119 -19.23 0.43 -10.14
C LYS A 119 -20.41 -0.09 -10.96
N ALA A 120 -20.22 -0.32 -12.26
CA ALA A 120 -21.25 -0.89 -13.12
C ALA A 120 -21.63 -2.32 -12.71
N ALA A 121 -20.63 -3.16 -12.36
CA ALA A 121 -20.86 -4.52 -11.90
C ALA A 121 -21.62 -4.57 -10.57
N LYS A 122 -21.31 -3.67 -9.63
CA LYS A 122 -22.03 -3.55 -8.35
C LYS A 122 -23.49 -3.14 -8.55
N LEU A 123 -23.75 -2.18 -9.45
CA LEU A 123 -25.11 -1.76 -9.79
C LEU A 123 -25.92 -2.88 -10.45
N ALA A 124 -25.27 -3.76 -11.21
CA ALA A 124 -25.91 -4.91 -11.85
C ALA A 124 -26.19 -6.08 -10.88
N ARG A 125 -25.69 -6.05 -9.64
CA ARG A 125 -25.89 -7.13 -8.65
C ARG A 125 -26.14 -6.56 -7.23
N PRO A 126 -27.32 -5.95 -7.00
CA PRO A 126 -27.62 -5.29 -5.73
C PRO A 126 -27.88 -6.22 -4.53
N ASP A 127 -28.17 -7.52 -4.72
CA ASP A 127 -28.77 -8.41 -3.69
C ASP A 127 -27.83 -9.42 -3.00
N GLN A 128 -26.52 -9.16 -2.89
CA GLN A 128 -25.66 -9.95 -1.99
C GLN A 128 -25.24 -9.11 -0.79
N VAL A 129 -26.14 -9.02 0.18
CA VAL A 129 -25.85 -8.53 1.53
C VAL A 129 -24.96 -9.57 2.21
N GLU A 130 -23.82 -9.13 2.76
CA GLU A 130 -22.93 -9.95 3.57
C GLU A 130 -23.73 -10.65 4.69
N PRO A 131 -23.54 -11.95 4.96
CA PRO A 131 -24.21 -12.58 6.08
C PRO A 131 -23.67 -11.95 7.37
N THR A 132 -24.50 -11.16 8.04
CA THR A 132 -24.26 -10.76 9.42
C THR A 132 -24.35 -12.01 10.28
N ASP A 133 -23.18 -12.48 10.71
CA ASP A 133 -23.03 -13.57 11.67
C ASP A 133 -23.87 -13.22 12.91
N THR A 134 -25.04 -13.85 13.02
CA THR A 134 -25.93 -13.68 14.17
C THR A 134 -25.55 -14.81 15.12
N THR A 135 -24.62 -14.52 16.03
CA THR A 135 -24.36 -15.36 17.19
C THR A 135 -25.68 -15.52 17.95
N SER A 136 -26.27 -16.71 17.84
CA SER A 136 -27.36 -17.17 18.69
C SER A 136 -26.79 -17.44 20.09
N GLU A 137 -27.21 -16.64 21.06
CA GLU A 137 -27.15 -17.01 22.48
C GLU A 137 -28.26 -18.02 22.78
N ASP A 138 -27.88 -19.20 23.26
CA ASP A 138 -28.70 -20.13 24.07
C ASP A 138 -28.03 -20.30 25.43
#